data_AF-A0A1G9QQ55-F1
#
_entry.id   AF-A0A1G9QQ55-F1
#
_cell.length_a   1.000
_cell.length_b   1.000
_cell.length_c   1.000
_cell.angle_alpha   90.00
_cell.angle_beta   90.00
_cell.angle_gamma   90.00
#
_symmetry.space_group_name_H-M   'P 1'
#
loop_
_entity.id
_entity.type
_entity.pdbx_description
1 polymer ?
#
loop_
_entity_poly.entity_id
_entity_poly.type
_entity_poly.pdbx_seq_one_letter_code
_entity_poly.pdbx_strand_id
1 'polypeptide(L)'
;MNEPDVESRQLLEVLRADPESWSGLGFAPAEDDDTWDANAERRAAVLAAILFDPRAADRALLRFLLQQDILEAEEFWGVSDGLRLGMLLLAEHRCVDDAWLQWSAKIANFDTEMGLDLWAVLAGGVVAVRSMVAASDHPERDELLKRLAEEPYVDATDEDVERWLLEQRTQYFQAPHATLDG
;
A
#
# COMPACT_ATOMS: atom_id res chain seq x y z
N MET A 1 13.35 8.67 4.05
CA MET A 1 12.57 8.61 5.31
C MET A 1 13.50 8.66 6.50
N ASN A 2 13.22 9.55 7.45
CA ASN A 2 13.95 9.62 8.72
C ASN A 2 13.57 8.42 9.61
N GLU A 3 14.43 8.10 10.56
CA GLU A 3 14.12 7.07 11.54
C GLU A 3 12.88 7.48 12.36
N PRO A 4 11.91 6.56 12.59
CA PRO A 4 10.71 6.86 13.36
C PRO A 4 11.07 7.31 14.79
N ASP A 5 10.30 8.25 15.34
CA ASP A 5 10.45 8.64 16.73
C ASP A 5 10.07 7.52 17.71
N VAL A 6 10.27 7.76 19.00
CA VAL A 6 9.97 6.77 20.05
C VAL A 6 8.47 6.48 20.16
N GLU A 7 7.62 7.49 19.96
CA GLU A 7 6.17 7.36 20.09
C GLU A 7 5.59 6.48 18.98
N SER A 8 6.07 6.67 17.75
CA SER A 8 5.71 5.87 16.58
C SER A 8 6.07 4.40 16.75
N ARG A 9 7.28 4.11 17.29
CA ARG A 9 7.69 2.73 17.58
C ARG A 9 6.86 2.12 18.72
N GLN A 10 6.56 2.87 19.76
CA GLN A 10 5.72 2.39 20.87
C GLN A 10 4.29 2.11 20.41
N LEU A 11 3.73 2.99 19.57
CA LEU A 11 2.43 2.79 18.95
C LEU A 11 2.40 1.49 18.12
N LEU A 12 3.42 1.24 17.30
CA LEU A 12 3.52 0.00 16.55
C LEU A 12 3.53 -1.25 17.45
N GLU A 13 4.26 -1.25 18.56
CA GLU A 13 4.24 -2.38 19.49
C GLU A 13 2.86 -2.59 20.15
N VAL A 14 2.13 -1.51 20.47
CA VAL A 14 0.74 -1.62 20.96
C VAL A 14 -0.15 -2.26 19.90
N LEU A 15 -0.08 -1.79 18.65
CA LEU A 15 -0.88 -2.31 17.54
C LEU A 15 -0.58 -3.78 17.22
N ARG A 16 0.68 -4.20 17.38
CA ARG A 16 1.10 -5.61 17.23
C ARG A 16 0.56 -6.49 18.35
N ALA A 17 0.47 -5.96 19.56
CA ALA A 17 -0.01 -6.69 20.73
C ALA A 17 -1.55 -6.79 20.77
N ASP A 18 -2.26 -5.79 20.22
CA ASP A 18 -3.71 -5.68 20.33
C ASP A 18 -4.37 -5.23 19.01
N PRO A 19 -4.95 -6.16 18.24
CA PRO A 19 -5.70 -5.83 17.02
C PRO A 19 -6.94 -4.95 17.24
N GLU A 20 -7.54 -4.92 18.44
CA GLU A 20 -8.71 -4.07 18.70
C GLU A 20 -8.35 -2.58 18.63
N SER A 21 -7.10 -2.25 18.95
CA SER A 21 -6.57 -0.90 18.90
C SER A 21 -6.43 -0.32 17.48
N TRP A 22 -6.52 -1.15 16.43
CA TRP A 22 -6.44 -0.71 15.03
C TRP A 22 -7.58 0.23 14.65
N SER A 23 -8.72 0.14 15.32
CA SER A 23 -9.85 1.05 15.14
C SER A 23 -9.45 2.53 15.30
N GLY A 24 -8.44 2.84 16.12
CA GLY A 24 -7.90 4.19 16.29
C GLY A 24 -7.03 4.70 15.13
N LEU A 25 -6.90 3.93 14.05
CA LEU A 25 -6.23 4.28 12.80
C LEU A 25 -7.20 4.32 11.60
N GLY A 26 -8.48 4.04 11.82
CA GLY A 26 -9.49 4.03 10.78
C GLY A 26 -9.57 5.36 10.04
N PHE A 27 -9.87 5.34 8.75
CA PHE A 27 -10.17 6.55 7.99
C PHE A 27 -11.27 7.35 8.70
N ALA A 28 -11.00 8.62 8.99
CA ALA A 28 -11.87 9.50 9.76
C ALA A 28 -11.91 10.89 9.10
N PRO A 29 -12.77 11.10 8.08
CA PRO A 29 -12.89 12.40 7.44
C PRO A 29 -13.40 13.42 8.46
N ALA A 30 -12.79 14.61 8.46
CA ALA A 30 -13.24 15.70 9.31
C ALA A 30 -14.67 16.14 8.94
N GLU A 31 -15.45 16.56 9.94
CA GLU A 31 -16.85 16.97 9.77
C GLU A 31 -17.01 18.44 9.31
N ASP A 32 -15.91 19.20 9.22
CA ASP A 32 -15.91 20.62 8.83
C ASP A 32 -15.64 20.83 7.32
N ASP A 33 -15.65 22.09 6.86
CA ASP A 33 -15.43 22.48 5.45
C ASP A 33 -14.01 22.13 4.94
N ASP A 34 -13.13 21.59 5.80
CA ASP A 34 -11.79 21.15 5.44
C ASP A 34 -11.78 19.62 5.18
N THR A 35 -11.52 19.23 3.93
CA THR A 35 -11.36 17.83 3.54
C THR A 35 -10.00 17.29 3.99
N TRP A 36 -9.94 16.70 5.18
CA TRP A 36 -8.76 15.98 5.68
C TRP A 36 -9.15 14.78 6.55
N ASP A 37 -8.24 13.81 6.69
CA ASP A 37 -8.41 12.64 7.56
C ASP A 37 -7.63 12.80 8.87
N ALA A 38 -8.36 12.73 9.99
CA ALA A 38 -7.83 12.86 11.35
C ALA A 38 -6.73 11.85 11.69
N ASN A 39 -6.68 10.71 11.00
CA ASN A 39 -5.77 9.61 11.30
C ASN A 39 -4.66 9.41 10.25
N ALA A 40 -4.61 10.22 9.19
CA ALA A 40 -3.64 10.05 8.09
C ALA A 40 -2.18 10.09 8.58
N GLU A 41 -1.81 11.10 9.36
CA GLU A 41 -0.45 11.22 9.92
C GLU A 41 -0.10 10.04 10.83
N ARG A 42 -1.08 9.57 11.60
CA ARG A 42 -0.90 8.45 12.53
C ARG A 42 -0.68 7.13 11.76
N ARG A 43 -1.39 6.91 10.66
CA ARG A 43 -1.14 5.77 9.76
C ARG A 43 0.24 5.86 9.12
N ALA A 44 0.61 7.04 8.61
CA ALA A 44 1.93 7.27 8.01
C ALA A 44 3.07 6.99 9.00
N ALA A 45 2.94 7.40 10.26
CA ALA A 45 3.91 7.12 11.32
C ALA A 45 4.06 5.61 11.62
N VAL A 46 2.95 4.86 11.61
CA VAL A 46 2.97 3.39 11.79
C VAL A 46 3.63 2.71 10.60
N LEU A 47 3.31 3.11 9.37
CA LEU A 47 3.94 2.58 8.16
C LEU A 47 5.45 2.86 8.14
N ALA A 48 5.87 4.06 8.55
CA ALA A 48 7.27 4.40 8.72
C ALA A 48 7.92 3.50 9.79
N ALA A 49 7.28 3.26 10.93
CA ALA A 49 7.80 2.36 11.94
C ALA A 49 7.97 0.91 11.42
N ILE A 50 7.02 0.40 10.63
CA ILE A 50 7.10 -0.93 10.00
C ILE A 50 8.23 -0.98 8.97
N LEU A 51 8.44 0.07 8.18
CA LEU A 51 9.52 0.14 7.19
C LEU A 51 10.90 -0.13 7.84
N PHE A 52 11.11 0.37 9.06
CA PHE A 52 12.38 0.22 9.81
C PHE A 52 12.47 -1.06 10.65
N ASP A 53 11.36 -1.62 11.13
CA ASP A 53 11.31 -2.88 11.87
C ASP A 53 10.24 -3.82 11.29
N PRO A 54 10.40 -4.36 10.07
CA PRO A 54 9.39 -5.19 9.45
C PRO A 54 9.32 -6.58 10.09
N ARG A 55 8.11 -7.07 10.36
CA ARG A 55 7.86 -8.44 10.84
C ARG A 55 6.87 -9.16 9.95
N ALA A 56 7.06 -10.47 9.76
CA ALA A 56 6.13 -11.29 8.99
C ALA A 56 4.69 -11.24 9.53
N ALA A 57 4.52 -11.03 10.84
CA ALA A 57 3.22 -10.90 11.51
C ALA A 57 2.48 -9.58 11.17
N ASP A 58 3.17 -8.57 10.61
CA ASP A 58 2.56 -7.26 10.33
C ASP A 58 1.58 -7.28 9.15
N ARG A 59 1.54 -8.37 8.36
CA ARG A 59 0.70 -8.46 7.16
C ARG A 59 -0.76 -8.07 7.41
N ALA A 60 -1.35 -8.55 8.50
CA ALA A 60 -2.75 -8.26 8.81
C ALA A 60 -2.97 -6.77 9.12
N LEU A 61 -2.03 -6.14 9.84
CA LEU A 61 -2.05 -4.70 10.11
C LEU A 61 -1.84 -3.90 8.81
N LEU A 62 -0.89 -4.30 7.95
CA LEU A 62 -0.65 -3.65 6.66
C LEU A 62 -1.86 -3.71 5.73
N ARG A 63 -2.57 -4.85 5.69
CA ARG A 63 -3.84 -4.95 4.96
C ARG A 63 -4.87 -3.97 5.49
N PHE A 64 -5.01 -3.89 6.81
CA PHE A 64 -5.93 -2.94 7.44
C PHE A 64 -5.57 -1.49 7.09
N LEU A 65 -4.30 -1.09 7.21
CA LEU A 65 -3.82 0.26 6.91
C LEU A 65 -4.07 0.62 5.44
N LEU A 66 -3.72 -0.28 4.51
CA LEU A 66 -3.95 -0.07 3.09
C LEU A 66 -5.43 0.10 2.76
N GLN A 67 -6.33 -0.65 3.44
CA GLN A 67 -7.77 -0.44 3.29
C GLN A 67 -8.21 0.95 3.74
N GLN A 68 -7.62 1.52 4.79
CA GLN A 68 -7.95 2.87 5.24
C GLN A 68 -7.44 3.93 4.26
N ASP A 69 -6.23 3.76 3.72
CA ASP A 69 -5.67 4.68 2.72
C ASP A 69 -6.44 4.61 1.38
N ILE A 70 -7.03 3.45 1.04
CA ILE A 70 -7.94 3.34 -0.10
C ILE A 70 -9.20 4.17 0.13
N LEU A 71 -9.82 4.06 1.31
CA LEU A 71 -11.00 4.87 1.65
C LEU A 71 -10.68 6.37 1.62
N GLU A 72 -9.50 6.75 2.11
CA GLU A 72 -9.00 8.12 2.02
C GLU A 72 -8.86 8.57 0.56
N ALA A 73 -8.29 7.75 -0.33
CA ALA A 73 -8.12 8.07 -1.74
C ALA A 73 -9.45 8.11 -2.52
N GLU A 74 -10.46 7.34 -2.10
CA GLU A 74 -11.80 7.39 -2.70
C GLU A 74 -12.52 8.70 -2.35
N GLU A 75 -12.31 9.23 -1.14
CA GLU A 75 -12.90 10.49 -0.69
C GLU A 75 -12.09 11.71 -1.16
N PHE A 76 -10.76 11.62 -1.09
CA PHE A 76 -9.83 12.69 -1.40
C PHE A 76 -9.01 12.33 -2.64
N TRP A 77 -8.96 13.24 -3.61
CA TRP A 77 -8.13 13.08 -4.80
C TRP A 77 -6.63 13.09 -4.44
N GLY A 78 -5.82 12.44 -5.27
CA GLY A 78 -4.37 12.35 -5.11
C GLY A 78 -3.86 10.96 -4.73
N VAL A 79 -2.54 10.88 -4.56
CA VAL A 79 -1.83 9.68 -4.11
C VAL A 79 -0.99 10.03 -2.91
N SER A 80 -1.41 9.58 -1.72
CA SER A 80 -0.66 9.84 -0.49
C SER A 80 0.61 8.98 -0.41
N ASP A 81 1.62 9.50 0.31
CA ASP A 81 2.84 8.73 0.59
C ASP A 81 2.54 7.49 1.47
N GLY A 82 1.52 7.58 2.33
CA GLY A 82 1.00 6.47 3.13
C GLY A 82 0.51 5.33 2.24
N LEU A 83 -0.36 5.63 1.26
CA LEU A 83 -0.88 4.64 0.32
C LEU A 83 0.25 3.93 -0.44
N ARG A 84 1.21 4.69 -0.97
CA ARG A 84 2.37 4.14 -1.69
C ARG A 84 3.21 3.21 -0.79
N LEU A 85 3.48 3.64 0.44
CA LEU A 85 4.29 2.88 1.38
C LEU A 85 3.55 1.63 1.87
N GLY A 86 2.26 1.73 2.15
CA GLY A 86 1.39 0.61 2.51
C GLY A 86 1.34 -0.46 1.42
N MET A 87 1.20 -0.04 0.16
CA MET A 87 1.27 -0.96 -0.99
C MET A 87 2.61 -1.67 -1.07
N LEU A 88 3.73 -0.94 -0.95
CA LEU A 88 5.07 -1.53 -0.98
C LEU A 88 5.25 -2.55 0.14
N LEU A 89 5.00 -2.17 1.39
CA LEU A 89 5.22 -3.03 2.55
C LEU A 89 4.33 -4.28 2.50
N LEU A 90 3.07 -4.15 2.04
CA LEU A 90 2.23 -5.32 1.85
C LEU A 90 2.75 -6.23 0.71
N ALA A 91 3.23 -5.65 -0.39
CA ALA A 91 3.80 -6.40 -1.51
C ALA A 91 5.02 -7.23 -1.09
N GLU A 92 5.84 -6.73 -0.15
CA GLU A 92 7.01 -7.47 0.37
C GLU A 92 6.65 -8.79 1.07
N HIS A 93 5.42 -8.97 1.55
CA HIS A 93 4.96 -10.25 2.11
C HIS A 93 4.74 -11.34 1.07
N ARG A 94 4.73 -10.99 -0.23
CA ARG A 94 4.64 -11.92 -1.37
C ARG A 94 3.50 -12.92 -1.28
N CYS A 95 2.31 -12.44 -0.89
CA CYS A 95 1.13 -13.29 -0.75
C CYS A 95 0.13 -13.02 -1.90
N VAL A 96 -0.25 -14.07 -2.63
CA VAL A 96 -1.18 -14.00 -3.76
C VAL A 96 -2.55 -13.42 -3.37
N ASP A 97 -3.00 -13.65 -2.13
CA ASP A 97 -4.29 -13.18 -1.62
C ASP A 97 -4.36 -11.64 -1.45
N ASP A 98 -3.22 -10.95 -1.56
CA ASP A 98 -3.16 -9.49 -1.48
C ASP A 98 -3.37 -8.81 -2.84
N ALA A 99 -3.34 -9.55 -3.96
CA ALA A 99 -3.41 -8.98 -5.30
C ALA A 99 -4.66 -8.13 -5.54
N TRP A 100 -5.83 -8.56 -5.04
CA TRP A 100 -7.06 -7.77 -5.16
C TRP A 100 -7.02 -6.49 -4.35
N LEU A 101 -6.43 -6.50 -3.17
CA LEU A 101 -6.30 -5.29 -2.35
C LEU A 101 -5.32 -4.30 -2.99
N GLN A 102 -4.23 -4.78 -3.56
CA GLN A 102 -3.28 -3.96 -4.33
C GLN A 102 -3.94 -3.38 -5.59
N TRP A 103 -4.79 -4.15 -6.26
CA TRP A 103 -5.57 -3.67 -7.39
C TRP A 103 -6.56 -2.58 -6.96
N SER A 104 -7.31 -2.78 -5.86
CA SER A 104 -8.20 -1.74 -5.32
C SER A 104 -7.45 -0.44 -5.01
N ALA A 105 -6.25 -0.51 -4.42
CA ALA A 105 -5.41 0.67 -4.22
C ALA A 105 -5.01 1.36 -5.53
N LYS A 106 -4.64 0.58 -6.55
CA LYS A 106 -4.31 1.10 -7.88
C LYS A 106 -5.48 1.85 -8.51
N ILE A 107 -6.71 1.39 -8.35
CA ILE A 107 -7.89 1.97 -9.04
C ILE A 107 -8.81 2.82 -8.16
N ALA A 108 -8.40 3.16 -6.93
CA ALA A 108 -9.23 3.90 -5.98
C ALA A 108 -9.72 5.24 -6.56
N ASN A 109 -8.85 5.96 -7.27
CA ASN A 109 -9.21 7.17 -8.02
C ASN A 109 -8.33 7.32 -9.29
N PHE A 110 -8.51 8.40 -10.04
CA PHE A 110 -7.72 8.67 -11.25
C PHE A 110 -6.23 8.87 -10.96
N ASP A 111 -5.90 9.58 -9.88
CA ASP A 111 -4.52 9.88 -9.51
C ASP A 111 -3.78 8.60 -9.07
N THR A 112 -4.43 7.70 -8.33
CA THR A 112 -3.88 6.39 -7.97
C THR A 112 -3.68 5.53 -9.22
N GLU A 113 -4.63 5.57 -10.16
CA GLU A 113 -4.54 4.83 -11.41
C GLU A 113 -3.34 5.31 -12.24
N MET A 114 -3.06 6.60 -12.26
CA MET A 114 -1.91 7.15 -12.98
C MET A 114 -0.60 7.05 -12.19
N GLY A 115 -0.67 7.09 -10.86
CA GLY A 115 0.48 7.31 -9.98
C GLY A 115 1.05 6.05 -9.33
N LEU A 116 0.29 4.97 -9.21
CA LEU A 116 0.72 3.71 -8.59
C LEU A 116 1.13 2.69 -9.66
N ASP A 117 1.91 1.68 -9.31
CA ASP A 117 2.40 0.68 -10.27
C ASP A 117 1.69 -0.67 -10.06
N LEU A 118 1.42 -1.41 -11.14
CA LEU A 118 0.85 -2.76 -11.07
C LEU A 118 1.84 -3.82 -10.60
N TRP A 119 3.14 -3.54 -10.51
CA TRP A 119 4.12 -4.49 -9.96
C TRP A 119 3.74 -4.97 -8.55
N ALA A 120 3.11 -4.11 -7.73
CA ALA A 120 2.60 -4.49 -6.41
C ALA A 120 1.54 -5.61 -6.46
N VAL A 121 0.69 -5.61 -7.50
CA VAL A 121 -0.34 -6.64 -7.72
C VAL A 121 0.30 -7.99 -8.01
N LEU A 122 1.44 -8.00 -8.71
CA LEU A 122 2.18 -9.20 -9.09
C LEU A 122 3.08 -9.77 -7.98
N ALA A 123 3.20 -9.11 -6.83
CA ALA A 123 4.14 -9.47 -5.77
C ALA A 123 3.91 -10.84 -5.12
N GLY A 124 2.69 -11.38 -5.22
CA GLY A 124 2.38 -12.76 -4.82
C GLY A 124 2.94 -13.85 -5.74
N GLY A 125 3.68 -13.47 -6.77
CA GLY A 125 4.23 -14.32 -7.82
C GLY A 125 3.44 -14.18 -9.12
N VAL A 126 4.09 -13.84 -10.23
CA VAL A 126 3.43 -13.45 -11.49
C VAL A 126 2.48 -14.52 -11.99
N VAL A 127 2.94 -15.77 -12.08
CA VAL A 127 2.13 -16.89 -12.55
C VAL A 127 0.99 -17.20 -11.58
N ALA A 128 1.27 -17.15 -10.27
CA ALA A 128 0.28 -17.45 -9.23
C ALA A 128 -0.85 -16.41 -9.23
N VAL A 129 -0.50 -15.13 -9.29
CA VAL A 129 -1.46 -14.01 -9.37
C VAL A 129 -2.30 -14.10 -10.63
N ARG A 130 -1.69 -14.25 -11.81
CA ARG A 130 -2.45 -14.39 -13.08
C ARG A 130 -3.42 -15.57 -13.04
N SER A 131 -2.98 -16.70 -12.50
CA SER A 131 -3.81 -17.90 -12.38
C SER A 131 -4.97 -17.68 -11.41
N MET A 132 -4.71 -17.06 -10.25
CA MET A 132 -5.72 -16.72 -9.25
C MET A 132 -6.76 -15.75 -9.82
N VAL A 133 -6.32 -14.68 -10.49
CA VAL A 133 -7.22 -13.70 -11.12
C VAL A 133 -8.07 -14.38 -12.19
N ALA A 134 -7.46 -15.14 -13.10
CA ALA A 134 -8.19 -15.82 -14.17
C ALA A 134 -9.24 -16.83 -13.66
N ALA A 135 -8.99 -17.46 -12.50
CA ALA A 135 -9.91 -18.39 -11.86
C ALA A 135 -10.97 -17.71 -10.99
N SER A 136 -10.90 -16.39 -10.78
CA SER A 136 -11.81 -15.67 -9.88
C SER A 136 -13.14 -15.31 -10.54
N ASP A 137 -14.16 -15.12 -9.70
CA ASP A 137 -15.44 -14.50 -10.06
C ASP A 137 -15.46 -12.99 -9.74
N HIS A 138 -14.30 -12.37 -9.52
CA HIS A 138 -14.22 -10.95 -9.17
C HIS A 138 -14.78 -10.09 -10.32
N PRO A 139 -15.64 -9.09 -10.06
CA PRO A 139 -16.26 -8.27 -11.10
C PRO A 139 -15.24 -7.58 -12.01
N GLU A 140 -14.04 -7.30 -11.48
CA GLU A 140 -12.97 -6.60 -12.19
C GLU A 140 -11.90 -7.54 -12.78
N ARG A 141 -12.16 -8.85 -12.80
CA ARG A 141 -11.25 -9.86 -13.38
C ARG A 141 -10.75 -9.46 -14.75
N ASP A 142 -11.67 -9.16 -15.65
CA ASP A 142 -11.33 -8.96 -17.05
C ASP A 142 -10.53 -7.66 -17.26
N GLU A 143 -10.81 -6.62 -16.47
CA GLU A 143 -10.03 -5.37 -16.52
C GLU A 143 -8.62 -5.58 -15.98
N LEU A 144 -8.45 -6.26 -14.84
CA LEU A 144 -7.12 -6.55 -14.31
C LEU A 144 -6.30 -7.43 -15.28
N LEU A 145 -6.89 -8.49 -15.84
CA LEU A 145 -6.19 -9.33 -16.82
C LEU A 145 -5.78 -8.56 -18.07
N LYS A 146 -6.64 -7.63 -18.53
CA LYS A 146 -6.32 -6.74 -19.65
C LYS A 146 -5.12 -5.86 -19.31
N ARG A 147 -5.10 -5.19 -18.16
CA ARG A 147 -3.95 -4.35 -17.72
C ARG A 147 -2.67 -5.15 -17.59
N LEU A 148 -2.75 -6.36 -17.06
CA LEU A 148 -1.59 -7.26 -16.96
C LEU A 148 -1.15 -7.82 -18.34
N ALA A 149 -1.93 -7.65 -19.40
CA ALA A 149 -1.56 -8.01 -20.76
C ALA A 149 -0.96 -6.83 -21.56
N GLU A 150 -0.78 -5.67 -20.92
CA GLU A 150 -0.15 -4.49 -21.50
C GLU A 150 1.31 -4.38 -21.05
N GLU A 151 2.14 -3.67 -21.82
CA GLU A 151 3.53 -3.34 -21.44
C GLU A 151 3.54 -2.41 -20.22
N PRO A 152 4.47 -2.57 -19.26
CA PRO A 152 5.59 -3.54 -19.24
C PRO A 152 5.25 -4.91 -18.62
N TYR A 153 3.98 -5.19 -18.31
CA TYR A 153 3.58 -6.32 -17.47
C TYR A 153 3.36 -7.62 -18.24
N VAL A 154 3.09 -7.55 -19.54
CA VAL A 154 2.75 -8.72 -20.39
C VAL A 154 3.77 -9.86 -20.25
N ASP A 155 5.05 -9.52 -20.25
CA ASP A 155 6.18 -10.46 -20.12
C ASP A 155 6.86 -10.37 -18.74
N ALA A 156 6.15 -9.84 -17.73
CA ALA A 156 6.64 -9.73 -16.37
C ALA A 156 7.15 -11.08 -15.84
N THR A 157 8.30 -11.04 -15.18
CA THR A 157 8.84 -12.16 -14.42
C THR A 157 8.84 -11.86 -12.93
N ASP A 158 8.98 -12.89 -12.10
CA ASP A 158 9.18 -12.68 -10.66
C ASP A 158 10.45 -11.85 -10.40
N GLU A 159 11.50 -12.01 -11.21
CA GLU A 159 12.75 -11.22 -11.13
C GLU A 159 12.53 -9.73 -11.37
N ASP A 160 11.62 -9.35 -12.27
CA ASP A 160 11.25 -7.95 -12.49
C ASP A 160 10.51 -7.37 -11.28
N VAL A 161 9.65 -8.18 -10.65
CA VAL A 161 8.98 -7.78 -9.40
C VAL A 161 9.99 -7.63 -8.26
N GLU A 162 10.97 -8.54 -8.12
CA GLU A 162 12.01 -8.40 -7.10
C GLU A 162 12.84 -7.12 -7.32
N ARG A 163 13.15 -6.82 -8.57
CA ARG A 163 13.88 -5.59 -8.95
C ARG A 163 13.07 -4.36 -8.58
N TRP A 164 11.79 -4.33 -8.94
CA TRP A 164 10.89 -3.23 -8.58
C TRP A 164 10.81 -3.05 -7.06
N LEU A 165 10.59 -4.12 -6.28
CA LEU A 165 10.56 -4.06 -4.81
C LEU A 165 11.85 -3.47 -4.22
N LEU A 166 13.01 -3.91 -4.72
CA LEU A 166 14.31 -3.41 -4.28
C LEU A 166 14.51 -1.92 -4.62
N GLU A 167 14.11 -1.51 -5.82
CA GLU A 167 14.17 -0.11 -6.27
C GLU A 167 13.28 0.78 -5.41
N GLN A 168 12.03 0.38 -5.18
CA GLN A 168 11.09 1.12 -4.32
C GLN A 168 11.63 1.24 -2.89
N ARG A 169 12.08 0.13 -2.29
CA ARG A 169 12.66 0.14 -0.94
C ARG A 169 13.86 1.06 -0.86
N THR A 170 14.73 1.05 -1.88
CA THR A 170 15.90 1.94 -1.96
C THR A 170 15.48 3.40 -2.02
N GLN A 171 14.47 3.76 -2.82
CA GLN A 171 13.96 5.13 -2.93
C GLN A 171 13.49 5.67 -1.57
N TYR A 172 12.76 4.87 -0.78
CA TYR A 172 12.30 5.29 0.54
C TYR A 172 13.43 5.58 1.55
N PHE A 173 14.58 4.91 1.42
CA PHE A 173 15.77 5.18 2.24
C PHE A 173 16.70 6.25 1.68
N GLN A 174 16.68 6.50 0.36
CA GLN A 174 17.59 7.45 -0.30
C GLN A 174 16.98 8.82 -0.56
N ALA A 175 15.66 8.97 -0.63
CA ALA A 175 15.03 10.26 -0.91
C ALA A 175 15.32 11.26 0.23
N PRO A 176 16.08 12.36 -0.02
CA PRO A 176 15.96 13.54 0.82
C PRO A 176 14.56 14.08 0.57
N HIS A 177 13.73 14.15 1.61
CA HIS A 177 12.40 14.72 1.46
C HIS A 177 12.56 16.18 1.05
N ALA A 178 12.20 16.50 -0.18
CA ALA A 178 11.87 17.86 -0.52
C ALA A 178 10.63 18.19 0.30
N THR A 179 10.77 19.04 1.31
CA THR A 179 9.66 19.84 1.78
C THR A 179 9.13 20.58 0.56
N LEU A 180 7.94 20.21 0.10
CA LEU A 180 7.15 21.11 -0.73
C LEU A 180 6.65 22.22 0.20
N ASP A 181 7.56 23.13 0.55
CA ASP A 181 7.20 24.47 1.01
C ASP A 181 6.88 25.29 -0.25
N GLY A 182 5.63 25.73 -0.38
CA GLY A 182 5.23 26.71 -1.41
C GLY A 182 3.77 26.63 -1.83
#